data_AF-A0A917P587-F1
#
_entry.id   AF-A0A917P587-F1
#
_cell.length_a   1.000
_cell.length_b   1.000
_cell.length_c   1.000
_cell.angle_alpha   90.00
_cell.angle_beta   90.00
_cell.angle_gamma   90.00
#
_symmetry.space_group_name_H-M   'P 1'
#
loop_
_entity.id
_entity.type
_entity.pdbx_description
1 polymer ?
#
loop_
_entity_poly.entity_id
_entity_poly.type
_entity_poly.pdbx_seq_one_letter_code
_entity_poly.pdbx_strand_id
1 'polypeptide(L)'
;MSAKRDRVSVIGLPRDSLATIPAYRPTPSGKQRPAHPVKLNNAHTEGGAPLVERTVEAATGVSVEQYLQLDFRRFIDAVDQAGGVEVGTKRRLKDSKTKLNLAPGRHLLKGGQSLQYVRSRHVDQSADPGRIQRQQRFLVAALEQLTARKVLTDPVLMGRVARTLLGPPRSGRASGRTV
;
A
#
# COMPACT_ATOMS: atom_id res chain seq x y z
N MET A 1 -7.96 -13.49 -8.65
CA MET A 1 -7.25 -13.21 -9.93
C MET A 1 -8.12 -13.71 -11.09
N SER A 2 -8.15 -13.05 -12.26
CA SER A 2 -8.84 -13.61 -13.45
C SER A 2 -8.21 -14.96 -13.80
N ALA A 3 -9.03 -16.00 -14.00
CA ALA A 3 -8.55 -17.33 -14.37
C ALA A 3 -7.73 -17.33 -15.67
N LYS A 4 -7.91 -16.30 -16.52
CA LYS A 4 -7.15 -16.08 -17.76
C LYS A 4 -5.91 -15.20 -17.61
N ARG A 5 -5.63 -14.68 -16.40
CA ARG A 5 -4.51 -13.76 -16.08
C ARG A 5 -4.43 -12.49 -16.95
N ASP A 6 -5.54 -12.12 -17.59
CA ASP A 6 -5.68 -11.00 -18.52
C ASP A 6 -6.17 -9.70 -17.85
N ARG A 7 -6.62 -9.78 -16.59
CA ARG A 7 -7.22 -8.65 -15.88
C ARG A 7 -6.65 -8.49 -14.47
N VAL A 8 -6.16 -7.28 -14.20
CA VAL A 8 -5.78 -6.82 -12.86
C VAL A 8 -6.81 -5.77 -12.42
N SER A 9 -7.46 -6.02 -11.28
CA SER A 9 -8.38 -5.08 -10.64
C SER A 9 -7.74 -4.56 -9.36
N VAL A 10 -7.66 -3.23 -9.22
CA VAL A 10 -7.16 -2.58 -8.00
C VAL A 10 -8.35 -1.97 -7.27
N ILE A 11 -8.59 -2.41 -6.05
CA ILE A 11 -9.66 -1.89 -5.19
C ILE A 11 -9.01 -1.13 -4.04
N GLY A 12 -9.33 0.16 -3.95
CA GLY A 12 -8.92 0.97 -2.80
C GLY A 12 -9.93 0.83 -1.67
N LEU A 13 -9.50 0.32 -0.51
CA LEU A 13 -10.33 0.27 0.69
C LEU A 13 -10.10 1.54 1.53
N PRO A 14 -11.13 2.40 1.72
CA PRO A 14 -10.96 3.59 2.55
C PRO A 14 -10.68 3.21 4.00
N ARG A 15 -9.65 3.79 4.59
CA ARG A 15 -9.19 3.50 5.97
C ARG A 15 -10.28 3.67 7.04
N ASP A 16 -11.21 4.60 6.82
CA ASP A 16 -12.25 5.00 7.76
C ASP A 16 -13.56 4.23 7.53
N SER A 17 -13.58 3.26 6.60
CA SER A 17 -14.74 2.39 6.38
C SER A 17 -15.06 1.64 7.65
N LEU A 18 -16.34 1.62 8.01
CA LEU A 18 -16.83 0.81 9.11
C LEU A 18 -16.82 -0.65 8.68
N ALA A 19 -16.12 -1.49 9.44
CA ALA A 19 -16.03 -2.93 9.23
C ALA A 19 -16.25 -3.63 10.58
N THR A 20 -16.70 -4.87 10.55
CA THR A 20 -16.75 -5.71 11.75
C THR A 20 -15.45 -6.48 11.84
N ILE A 21 -14.64 -6.20 12.86
CA ILE A 21 -13.49 -7.03 13.18
C ILE A 21 -14.02 -8.35 13.76
N PRO A 22 -13.61 -9.52 13.22
CA PRO A 22 -14.01 -10.81 13.77
C PRO A 22 -13.40 -11.03 15.16
N ALA A 23 -13.97 -11.95 15.93
CA ALA A 23 -13.42 -12.30 17.23
C ALA A 23 -11.95 -12.74 17.09
N TYR A 24 -11.08 -12.17 17.91
CA TYR A 24 -9.65 -12.39 17.79
C TYR A 24 -8.97 -12.41 19.15
N ARG A 25 -7.75 -12.94 19.18
CA ARG A 25 -6.89 -12.95 20.36
C ARG A 25 -5.59 -12.19 20.01
N PRO A 26 -5.30 -11.04 20.63
CA PRO A 26 -4.16 -10.20 20.24
C PRO A 26 -2.80 -10.88 20.45
N THR A 27 -2.67 -11.70 21.49
CA THR A 27 -1.46 -12.46 21.84
C THR A 27 -1.84 -13.88 22.25
N PRO A 28 -0.95 -14.89 22.18
CA PRO A 28 -1.28 -16.25 22.61
C PRO A 28 -1.81 -16.33 24.05
N SER A 29 -1.23 -15.54 24.95
CA SER A 29 -1.63 -15.40 26.35
C SER A 29 -2.73 -14.35 26.60
N GLY A 30 -3.17 -13.64 25.56
CA GLY A 30 -4.12 -12.54 25.68
C GLY A 30 -5.57 -13.01 25.84
N LYS A 31 -6.42 -12.11 26.37
CA LYS A 31 -7.87 -12.34 26.42
C LYS A 31 -8.47 -12.32 25.02
N GLN A 32 -9.42 -13.22 24.77
CA GLN A 32 -10.21 -13.22 23.54
C GLN A 32 -11.11 -11.99 23.52
N ARG A 33 -11.12 -11.28 22.39
CA ARG A 33 -12.00 -10.15 22.16
C ARG A 33 -13.17 -10.57 21.26
N PRO A 34 -14.40 -10.19 21.59
CA PRO A 34 -15.55 -10.47 20.75
C PRO A 34 -15.47 -9.66 19.44
N ALA A 35 -16.24 -10.11 18.44
CA ALA A 35 -16.41 -9.37 17.21
C ALA A 35 -17.09 -8.02 17.51
N HIS A 36 -16.61 -6.95 16.87
CA HIS A 36 -17.14 -5.61 17.11
C HIS A 36 -16.94 -4.70 15.90
N PRO A 37 -17.81 -3.70 15.71
CA PRO A 37 -17.69 -2.73 14.62
C PRO A 37 -16.60 -1.71 14.93
N VAL A 38 -15.72 -1.46 13.97
CA VAL A 38 -14.66 -0.46 14.09
C VAL A 38 -14.20 0.00 12.70
N LYS A 39 -13.51 1.13 12.64
CA LYS A 39 -12.87 1.58 11.41
C LYS A 39 -11.75 0.61 10.99
N LEU A 40 -11.64 0.35 9.69
CA LEU A 40 -10.68 -0.60 9.12
C LEU A 40 -9.22 -0.33 9.55
N ASN A 41 -8.83 0.94 9.70
CA ASN A 41 -7.50 1.32 10.16
C ASN A 41 -7.15 0.81 11.57
N ASN A 42 -8.15 0.57 12.42
CA ASN A 42 -7.91 0.10 13.78
C ASN A 42 -7.57 -1.40 13.81
N ALA A 43 -7.98 -2.19 12.81
CA ALA A 43 -7.62 -3.60 12.73
C ALA A 43 -6.10 -3.83 12.74
N HIS A 44 -5.35 -2.93 12.08
CA HIS A 44 -3.88 -2.97 12.11
C HIS A 44 -3.32 -2.66 13.50
N THR A 45 -3.85 -1.64 14.15
CA THR A 45 -3.45 -1.25 15.52
C THR A 45 -3.78 -2.33 16.54
N GLU A 46 -4.88 -3.05 16.35
CA GLU A 46 -5.44 -4.01 17.30
C GLU A 46 -4.83 -5.41 17.23
N GLY A 47 -4.46 -5.87 16.03
CA GLY A 47 -3.96 -7.23 15.83
C GLY A 47 -3.00 -7.38 14.66
N GLY A 48 -2.47 -6.27 14.14
CA GLY A 48 -1.51 -6.27 13.05
C GLY A 48 -2.06 -6.81 11.73
N ALA A 49 -1.14 -7.22 10.85
CA ALA A 49 -1.48 -7.74 9.52
C ALA A 49 -2.48 -8.91 9.53
N PRO A 50 -2.37 -9.93 10.40
CA PRO A 50 -3.30 -11.06 10.38
C PRO A 50 -4.74 -10.66 10.68
N LEU A 51 -4.95 -9.64 11.52
CA LEU A 51 -6.29 -9.15 11.84
C LEU A 51 -6.86 -8.31 10.69
N VAL A 52 -6.01 -7.54 10.00
CA VAL A 52 -6.41 -6.79 8.80
C VAL A 52 -6.89 -7.75 7.71
N GLU A 53 -6.12 -8.80 7.42
CA GLU A 53 -6.50 -9.83 6.43
C GLU A 53 -7.88 -10.40 6.75
N ARG A 54 -8.07 -10.93 7.97
CA ARG A 54 -9.35 -11.51 8.40
C ARG A 54 -10.51 -10.52 8.35
N THR A 55 -10.27 -9.25 8.69
CA THR A 55 -11.29 -8.21 8.63
C THR A 55 -11.71 -7.91 7.19
N VAL A 56 -10.74 -7.86 6.26
CA VAL A 56 -11.02 -7.66 4.83
C VAL A 56 -11.76 -8.86 4.25
N GLU A 57 -11.32 -10.08 4.55
CA GLU A 57 -11.99 -11.31 4.12
C GLU A 57 -13.44 -11.37 4.63
N ALA A 58 -13.67 -11.05 5.91
CA ALA A 58 -15.00 -11.02 6.51
C ALA A 58 -15.90 -9.93 5.89
N ALA A 59 -15.35 -8.76 5.58
CA ALA A 59 -16.11 -7.65 5.02
C ALA A 59 -16.44 -7.83 3.52
N THR A 60 -15.60 -8.55 2.78
CA THR A 60 -15.72 -8.66 1.31
C THR A 60 -16.10 -10.05 0.81
N GLY A 61 -15.95 -11.08 1.65
CA GLY A 61 -16.08 -12.49 1.25
C GLY A 61 -14.95 -12.99 0.36
N VAL A 62 -13.93 -12.18 0.08
CA VAL A 62 -12.81 -12.53 -0.81
C VAL A 62 -11.62 -12.99 0.03
N SER A 63 -11.12 -14.19 -0.26
CA SER A 63 -9.92 -14.74 0.38
C SER A 63 -8.66 -13.97 0.00
N VAL A 64 -7.83 -13.62 0.98
CA VAL A 64 -6.55 -12.94 0.79
C VAL A 64 -5.45 -13.99 0.71
N GLU A 65 -4.93 -14.22 -0.50
CA GLU A 65 -3.87 -15.21 -0.71
C GLU A 65 -2.50 -14.71 -0.25
N GLN A 66 -2.22 -13.42 -0.43
CA GLN A 66 -0.93 -12.80 -0.17
C GLN A 66 -1.13 -11.39 0.40
N TYR A 67 -0.30 -11.02 1.37
CA TYR A 67 -0.32 -9.71 2.01
C TYR A 67 1.05 -9.05 1.93
N LEU A 68 1.06 -7.79 1.50
CA LEU A 68 2.24 -6.95 1.43
C LEU A 68 2.03 -5.70 2.29
N GLN A 69 2.88 -5.52 3.29
CA GLN A 69 2.95 -4.27 4.06
C GLN A 69 4.29 -3.59 3.81
N LEU A 70 4.21 -2.34 3.37
CA LEU A 70 5.36 -1.50 3.08
C LEU A 70 5.46 -0.40 4.11
N ASP A 71 6.65 -0.24 4.69
CA ASP A 71 6.99 0.94 5.48
C ASP A 71 7.51 2.07 4.57
N PHE A 72 7.66 3.27 5.16
CA PHE A 72 8.10 4.45 4.39
C PHE A 72 9.52 4.34 3.84
N ARG A 73 10.42 3.60 4.52
CA ARG A 73 11.80 3.47 4.06
C ARG A 73 11.87 2.56 2.84
N ARG A 74 11.19 1.41 2.89
CA ARG A 74 11.06 0.49 1.74
C ARG A 74 10.38 1.17 0.55
N PHE A 75 9.41 2.05 0.80
CA PHE A 75 8.79 2.85 -0.25
C PHE A 75 9.80 3.79 -0.93
N ILE A 76 10.58 4.54 -0.13
CA ILE A 76 11.62 5.44 -0.65
C ILE A 76 12.63 4.64 -1.49
N ASP A 77 13.16 3.56 -0.92
CA ASP A 77 14.18 2.72 -1.55
C ASP A 77 13.66 2.11 -2.87
N ALA A 78 12.42 1.62 -2.89
CA ALA A 78 11.82 1.06 -4.10
C ALA A 78 11.66 2.11 -5.21
N VAL A 79 11.24 3.32 -4.87
CA VAL A 79 11.12 4.43 -5.83
C VAL A 79 12.49 4.84 -6.37
N ASP A 80 13.50 4.94 -5.49
CA ASP A 80 14.85 5.32 -5.91
C ASP A 80 15.49 4.25 -6.80
N GLN A 81 15.28 2.97 -6.49
CA GLN A 81 15.72 1.85 -7.34
C GLN A 81 14.98 1.80 -8.68
N ALA A 82 13.70 2.17 -8.71
CA ALA A 82 12.94 2.37 -9.94
C ALA A 82 13.41 3.61 -10.72
N GLY A 83 14.29 4.44 -10.15
CA GLY A 83 14.84 5.64 -10.75
C GLY A 83 13.95 6.88 -10.64
N GLY A 84 12.96 6.86 -9.75
CA GLY A 84 11.98 7.94 -9.52
C GLY A 84 10.72 7.78 -10.38
N VAL A 85 9.65 8.46 -9.98
CA VAL A 85 8.33 8.42 -10.64
C VAL A 85 7.99 9.79 -11.23
N GLU A 86 7.59 9.84 -12.50
CA GLU A 86 7.15 11.08 -13.12
C GLU A 86 5.71 11.41 -12.70
N VAL A 87 5.49 12.64 -12.24
CA VAL A 87 4.18 13.13 -11.81
C VAL A 87 3.90 14.48 -12.47
N GLY A 88 2.74 14.58 -13.12
CA GLY A 88 2.21 15.84 -13.62
C GLY A 88 1.27 16.50 -12.63
N THR A 89 1.41 17.82 -12.42
CA THR A 89 0.44 18.62 -11.68
C THR A 89 -0.02 19.84 -12.46
N LYS A 90 -1.33 20.07 -12.49
CA LYS A 90 -1.95 21.24 -13.15
C LYS A 90 -1.85 22.51 -12.31
N ARG A 91 -1.63 22.39 -11.00
CA ARG A 91 -1.57 23.50 -10.03
C ARG A 91 -0.35 23.35 -9.13
N ARG A 92 0.07 24.42 -8.47
CA ARG A 92 1.13 24.33 -7.46
C ARG A 92 0.62 23.49 -6.29
N LEU A 93 1.36 22.43 -5.93
CA LEU A 93 1.10 21.61 -4.77
C LEU A 93 2.06 22.01 -3.67
N LYS A 94 1.56 22.66 -2.61
CA LYS A 94 2.36 23.04 -1.45
C LYS A 94 1.73 22.50 -0.17
N ASP A 95 2.50 21.74 0.60
CA ASP A 95 2.09 21.21 1.92
C ASP A 95 3.22 21.46 2.92
N SER A 96 3.00 22.35 3.88
CA SER A 96 3.99 22.64 4.92
C SER A 96 4.22 21.45 5.86
N LYS A 97 3.23 20.56 6.03
CA LYS A 97 3.32 19.41 6.93
C LYS A 97 4.20 18.30 6.34
N THR A 98 4.13 18.08 5.03
CA THR A 98 5.02 17.13 4.34
C THR A 98 6.25 17.79 3.72
N LYS A 99 6.33 19.14 3.75
CA LYS A 99 7.32 19.95 3.03
C LYS A 99 7.26 19.79 1.50
N LEU A 100 6.13 19.30 0.97
CA LEU A 100 5.93 19.20 -0.47
C LEU A 100 5.84 20.60 -1.07
N ASN A 101 6.56 20.83 -2.16
CA ASN A 101 6.44 22.04 -2.95
C ASN A 101 6.74 21.76 -4.42
N LEU A 102 5.69 21.55 -5.22
CA LEU A 102 5.78 21.29 -6.65
C LEU A 102 5.09 22.41 -7.42
N ALA A 103 5.80 23.04 -8.35
CA ALA A 103 5.21 23.98 -9.30
C ALA A 103 4.27 23.24 -10.28
N PRO A 104 3.36 23.93 -10.99
CA PRO A 104 2.66 23.34 -12.12
C PRO A 104 3.65 22.77 -13.16
N GLY A 105 3.38 21.57 -13.69
CA GLY A 105 4.25 20.90 -14.67
C GLY A 105 4.52 19.43 -14.35
N ARG A 106 5.46 18.84 -15.10
CA ARG A 106 5.94 17.46 -14.93
C ARG A 106 7.18 17.45 -14.04
N HIS A 107 7.22 16.55 -13.06
CA HIS A 107 8.31 16.42 -12.10
C HIS A 107 8.72 14.96 -11.96
N LEU A 108 10.02 14.67 -12.01
CA LEU A 108 10.54 13.36 -11.65
C LEU A 108 10.78 13.31 -10.14
N LEU A 109 9.89 12.64 -9.41
CA LEU A 109 9.95 12.54 -7.95
C LEU A 109 10.85 11.37 -7.54
N LYS A 110 11.91 11.67 -6.78
CA LYS A 110 12.73 10.65 -6.08
C LYS A 110 12.04 10.19 -4.80
N GLY A 111 12.57 9.17 -4.13
CA GLY A 111 11.88 8.47 -3.04
C GLY A 111 11.35 9.40 -1.94
N GLY A 112 12.18 10.32 -1.46
CA GLY A 112 11.79 11.32 -0.46
C GLY A 112 10.63 12.21 -0.94
N GLN A 113 10.75 12.82 -2.12
CA GLN A 113 9.70 13.69 -2.69
C GLN A 113 8.42 12.91 -3.03
N SER A 114 8.56 11.68 -3.49
CA SER A 114 7.44 10.76 -3.73
C SER A 114 6.67 10.48 -2.43
N LEU A 115 7.39 10.26 -1.32
CA LEU A 115 6.77 10.06 -0.02
C LEU A 115 6.01 11.31 0.45
N GLN A 116 6.60 12.50 0.25
CA GLN A 116 5.95 13.78 0.55
C GLN A 116 4.67 13.98 -0.27
N TYR A 117 4.69 13.57 -1.55
CA TYR A 117 3.56 13.66 -2.47
C TYR A 117 2.40 12.76 -2.03
N VAL A 118 2.64 11.46 -1.81
CA VAL A 118 1.58 10.49 -1.46
C VAL A 118 1.01 10.69 -0.05
N ARG A 119 1.78 11.30 0.86
CA ARG A 119 1.35 11.62 2.23
C ARG A 119 0.64 12.97 2.34
N SER A 120 0.72 13.82 1.32
CA SER A 120 0.16 15.16 1.39
C SER A 120 -1.37 15.14 1.45
N ARG A 121 -1.91 15.82 2.46
CA ARG A 121 -3.35 15.92 2.73
C ARG A 121 -3.92 17.28 2.39
N HIS A 122 -3.09 18.33 2.37
CA HIS A 122 -3.55 19.73 2.35
C HIS A 122 -3.27 20.45 1.01
N VAL A 123 -2.87 19.71 -0.03
CA VAL A 123 -2.49 20.30 -1.34
C VAL A 123 -3.66 20.69 -2.22
N ASP A 124 -4.81 20.04 -2.03
CA ASP A 124 -6.02 20.31 -2.78
C ASP A 124 -7.13 20.60 -1.76
N GLN A 125 -7.96 21.62 -2.00
CA GLN A 125 -9.18 21.87 -1.21
C GLN A 125 -10.18 20.70 -1.30
N SER A 126 -9.91 19.73 -2.17
CA SER A 126 -10.56 18.42 -2.22
C SER A 126 -10.12 17.59 -1.01
N ALA A 127 -11.08 17.25 -0.14
CA ALA A 127 -10.90 16.41 1.04
C ALA A 127 -10.34 14.99 0.71
N ASP A 128 -10.49 14.04 1.63
CA ASP A 128 -9.98 12.65 1.52
C ASP A 128 -10.13 11.96 0.14
N PRO A 129 -11.17 12.19 -0.70
CA PRO A 129 -11.24 11.64 -2.06
C PRO A 129 -10.08 12.04 -2.97
N GLY A 130 -9.60 13.29 -2.88
CA GLY A 130 -8.46 13.77 -3.66
C GLY A 130 -7.15 13.05 -3.30
N ARG A 131 -6.99 12.69 -2.02
CA ARG A 131 -5.85 11.90 -1.55
C ARG A 131 -5.85 10.48 -2.14
N ILE A 132 -7.00 9.80 -2.09
CA ILE A 132 -7.14 8.43 -2.62
C ILE A 132 -6.80 8.42 -4.12
N GLN A 133 -7.31 9.39 -4.88
CA GLN A 133 -7.00 9.51 -6.30
C GLN A 133 -5.51 9.77 -6.56
N ARG A 134 -4.83 10.61 -5.76
CA ARG A 134 -3.37 10.82 -5.92
C ARG A 134 -2.57 9.56 -5.59
N GLN A 135 -2.95 8.81 -4.55
CA GLN A 135 -2.28 7.55 -4.22
C GLN A 135 -2.48 6.50 -5.32
N GLN A 136 -3.69 6.37 -5.86
CA GLN A 136 -3.97 5.48 -7.00
C GLN A 136 -3.19 5.92 -8.25
N ARG A 137 -3.20 7.22 -8.60
CA ARG A 137 -2.41 7.74 -9.73
C ARG A 137 -0.91 7.53 -9.54
N PHE A 138 -0.40 7.69 -8.31
CA PHE A 138 1.01 7.43 -8.01
C PHE A 138 1.34 5.94 -8.19
N LEU A 139 0.47 5.02 -7.73
CA LEU A 139 0.67 3.59 -7.94
C LEU A 139 0.67 3.23 -9.44
N VAL A 140 -0.25 3.79 -10.21
CA VAL A 140 -0.28 3.61 -11.67
C VAL A 140 1.00 4.14 -12.31
N ALA A 141 1.41 5.38 -12.00
CA ALA A 141 2.64 5.97 -12.54
C ALA A 141 3.91 5.18 -12.12
N ALA A 142 3.94 4.64 -10.90
CA ALA A 142 5.04 3.79 -10.44
C ALA A 142 5.10 2.46 -11.23
N LEU A 143 3.95 1.83 -11.48
CA LEU A 143 3.86 0.61 -12.29
C LEU A 143 4.25 0.86 -13.75
N GLU A 144 3.77 1.96 -14.34
CA GLU A 144 4.14 2.40 -15.69
C GLU A 144 5.65 2.64 -15.79
N GLN A 145 6.25 3.29 -14.79
CA GLN A 145 7.69 3.55 -14.76
C GLN A 145 8.52 2.25 -14.68
N LEU A 146 8.11 1.29 -13.84
CA LEU A 146 8.74 -0.03 -13.75
C LEU A 146 8.66 -0.78 -15.09
N THR A 147 7.53 -0.65 -15.79
CA THR A 147 7.32 -1.25 -17.11
C THR A 147 8.18 -0.57 -18.18
N ALA A 148 8.15 0.76 -18.24
CA ALA A 148 8.88 1.57 -19.22
C ALA A 148 10.40 1.39 -19.11
N ARG A 149 10.91 1.23 -17.89
CA ARG A 149 12.34 0.97 -17.63
C ARG A 149 12.74 -0.49 -17.81
N LYS A 150 11.85 -1.34 -18.35
CA LYS A 150 12.09 -2.77 -18.55
C LYS A 150 12.44 -3.49 -17.23
N VAL A 151 12.09 -2.92 -16.07
CA VAL A 151 12.36 -3.54 -14.76
C VAL A 151 11.62 -4.85 -14.63
N LEU A 152 10.42 -4.94 -15.19
CA LEU A 152 9.64 -6.18 -15.21
C LEU A 152 10.26 -7.27 -16.11
N THR A 153 11.07 -6.88 -17.09
CA THR A 153 11.72 -7.78 -18.05
C THR A 153 13.19 -8.03 -17.74
N ASP A 154 13.77 -7.27 -16.80
CA ASP A 154 15.13 -7.45 -16.28
C ASP A 154 15.06 -8.26 -14.96
N PRO A 155 15.45 -9.54 -14.96
CA PRO A 155 15.32 -10.41 -13.79
C PRO A 155 16.20 -9.96 -12.61
N VAL A 156 17.34 -9.31 -12.88
CA VAL A 156 18.26 -8.84 -11.83
C VAL A 156 17.66 -7.61 -11.13
N LEU A 157 17.15 -6.67 -11.92
CA LEU A 157 16.53 -5.46 -11.40
C LEU A 157 15.19 -5.76 -10.72
N MET A 158 14.36 -6.63 -11.32
CA MET A 158 13.12 -7.13 -10.72
C MET A 158 13.40 -7.79 -9.37
N GLY A 159 14.39 -8.69 -9.29
CA GLY A 159 14.76 -9.37 -8.05
C GLY A 159 15.29 -8.42 -6.98
N ARG A 160 15.91 -7.29 -7.36
CA ARG A 160 16.34 -6.25 -6.42
C ARG A 160 15.14 -5.49 -5.84
N VAL A 161 14.25 -5.00 -6.70
CA VAL A 161 13.03 -4.28 -6.29
C VAL A 161 12.12 -5.18 -5.44
N ALA A 162 11.93 -6.44 -5.86
CA ALA A 162 11.13 -7.41 -5.12
C ALA A 162 11.67 -7.66 -3.71
N ARG A 163 13.00 -7.80 -3.54
CA ARG A 163 13.62 -7.96 -2.22
C ARG A 163 13.43 -6.74 -1.34
N THR A 164 13.51 -5.53 -1.89
CA THR A 164 13.26 -4.29 -1.14
C THR A 164 11.81 -4.18 -0.68
N LEU A 165 10.85 -4.57 -1.53
CA LEU A 165 9.42 -4.54 -1.19
C LEU A 165 9.05 -5.61 -0.16
N LEU A 166 9.45 -6.86 -0.39
CA LEU A 166 9.15 -7.99 0.50
C LEU A 166 9.90 -7.88 1.84
N GLY A 167 11.12 -7.32 1.82
CA GLY A 167 12.04 -7.36 2.94
C GLY A 167 12.46 -8.79 3.30
N PRO A 168 13.09 -9.01 4.46
CA PRO A 168 13.51 -10.34 4.86
C PRO A 168 12.28 -11.26 5.04
N PRO A 169 12.38 -12.55 4.62
CA PRO A 169 11.30 -13.50 4.79
C PRO A 169 10.94 -13.62 6.26
N ARG A 170 9.63 -13.57 6.56
CA ARG A 170 9.14 -13.83 7.92
C ARG A 170 9.34 -15.32 8.20
N SER A 171 10.22 -15.67 9.13
CA SER A 171 10.23 -16.99 9.73
C SER A 171 8.93 -17.16 10.54
N GLY A 172 8.00 -17.97 10.02
CA GLY A 172 6.76 -18.24 10.75
C GLY A 172 5.55 -18.61 9.90
N ARG A 173 5.64 -19.69 9.12
CA ARG A 173 4.49 -20.57 8.84
C ARG A 173 4.99 -22.00 8.86
N ALA A 174 4.94 -22.62 10.04
CA ALA A 174 4.87 -24.07 10.13
C ALA A 174 3.53 -24.49 9.51
N SER A 175 3.59 -24.97 8.28
CA SER A 175 2.48 -25.59 7.57
C SER A 175 2.20 -26.96 8.21
N GLY A 176 1.40 -26.98 9.27
CA GLY A 176 0.80 -28.19 9.79
C GLY A 176 -0.46 -28.54 8.98
N ARG A 177 -0.30 -29.18 7.83
CA ARG A 177 -1.34 -29.98 7.18
C ARG A 177 -0.99 -31.45 7.41
N THR A 178 -1.57 -32.04 8.44
CA THR A 178 -1.73 -33.50 8.48
C THR A 178 -2.87 -33.87 7.54
N VAL A 179 -2.60 -34.91 6.75
CA VAL A 179 -3.52 -35.64 5.87
C VAL A 179 -4.67 -36.22 6.68
#